data_AF-A0A0C3A2Y3-F1
#
_entry.id   AF-A0A0C3A2Y3-F1
#
_cell.length_a   1.000
_cell.length_b   1.000
_cell.length_c   1.000
_cell.angle_alpha   90.00
_cell.angle_beta   90.00
_cell.angle_gamma   90.00
#
_symmetry.space_group_name_H-M   'P 1'
#
loop_
_entity.id
_entity.type
_entity.pdbx_description
1 polymer ?
#
loop_
_entity_poly.entity_id
_entity_poly.type
_entity_poly.pdbx_seq_one_letter_code
_entity_poly.pdbx_strand_id
1 'polypeptide(L)'
;MDNHGLPQVPLALDARLVALPLGAYGISYDMSTRKTEDNPPRGWHARRAPAYIQLTKHLQNHGFQQRQYLDWLCQDIEAIKAYWAMIHLKRILPLGKFESTVKKRQDASHYIGRI
;
A
#
# COMPACT_ATOMS: atom_id res chain seq x y z
N MET A 1 -21.81 -15.67 3.69
CA MET A 1 -21.87 -14.30 3.15
C MET A 1 -20.76 -13.55 3.84
N ASP A 2 -19.59 -13.54 3.20
CA ASP A 2 -18.37 -13.08 3.83
C ASP A 2 -18.36 -11.56 3.77
N ASN A 3 -18.61 -10.95 4.92
CA ASN A 3 -18.43 -9.51 5.13
C ASN A 3 -16.94 -9.20 4.94
N HIS A 4 -16.54 -8.90 3.71
CA HIS A 4 -15.33 -8.16 3.43
C HIS A 4 -15.52 -6.74 3.97
N GLY A 5 -15.44 -6.61 5.29
CA GLY A 5 -15.46 -5.34 5.99
C GLY A 5 -14.37 -4.47 5.37
N LEU A 6 -14.80 -3.37 4.73
CA LEU A 6 -13.87 -2.35 4.30
C LEU A 6 -13.02 -1.96 5.52
N PRO A 7 -11.70 -1.89 5.38
CA PRO A 7 -10.83 -1.49 6.48
C PRO A 7 -11.35 -0.19 7.08
N GLN A 8 -11.76 -0.22 8.36
CA GLN A 8 -12.29 0.94 9.04
C GLN A 8 -11.20 2.00 9.15
N VAL A 9 -11.36 3.04 8.35
CA VAL A 9 -10.55 4.25 8.43
C VAL A 9 -11.09 5.07 9.60
N PRO A 10 -10.24 5.61 10.50
CA PRO A 10 -10.73 6.54 11.50
C PRO A 10 -11.42 7.71 10.80
N LEU A 11 -12.68 8.01 11.13
CA LEU A 11 -13.50 9.06 10.50
C LEU A 11 -12.77 10.41 10.41
N ALA A 12 -11.90 10.71 11.40
CA ALA A 12 -11.08 11.91 11.45
C ALA A 12 -9.96 11.95 10.38
N LEU A 13 -9.47 10.80 9.93
CA LEU A 13 -8.50 10.70 8.84
C LEU A 13 -9.18 10.93 7.49
N ASP A 14 -10.41 10.44 7.30
CA ASP A 14 -11.19 10.67 6.08
C ASP A 14 -11.49 12.16 5.87
N ALA A 15 -11.96 12.86 6.91
CA ALA A 15 -12.26 14.29 6.83
C ALA A 15 -11.01 15.13 6.45
N ARG A 16 -9.84 14.76 6.99
CA ARG A 16 -8.57 15.44 6.66
C ARG A 16 -8.14 15.18 5.22
N LEU A 17 -8.28 13.94 4.74
CA LEU A 17 -7.92 13.57 3.36
C LEU A 17 -8.86 14.21 2.33
N VAL A 18 -10.16 14.34 2.62
CA VAL A 18 -11.12 15.04 1.75
C VAL A 18 -10.82 16.54 1.67
N ALA A 19 -10.32 17.14 2.75
CA ALA A 19 -9.94 18.55 2.77
C ALA A 19 -8.63 18.86 2.02
N LEU A 20 -7.83 17.84 1.68
CA LEU A 20 -6.60 18.06 0.93
C LEU A 20 -6.90 18.33 -0.55
N PRO A 21 -6.16 19.26 -1.18
CA PRO A 21 -6.38 19.60 -2.58
C PRO A 21 -6.00 18.43 -3.50
N LEU A 22 -6.55 18.47 -4.71
CA LEU A 22 -6.03 17.68 -5.83
C LEU A 22 -4.53 17.96 -6.00
N GLY A 23 -3.73 16.93 -6.23
CA GLY A 23 -2.29 17.11 -6.36
C GLY A 23 -1.54 15.83 -6.69
N ALA A 24 -0.21 15.92 -6.59
CA ALA A 24 0.68 14.79 -6.81
C ALA A 24 0.88 14.04 -5.49
N TYR A 25 0.45 12.78 -5.42
CA TYR A 25 0.53 11.97 -4.20
C TYR A 25 1.35 10.69 -4.42
N GLY A 26 2.21 10.39 -3.44
CA GLY A 26 3.11 9.26 -3.47
C GLY A 26 2.62 8.04 -2.67
N ILE A 27 3.08 6.84 -3.05
CA ILE A 27 3.01 5.63 -2.22
C ILE A 27 4.38 4.96 -2.26
N SER A 28 4.91 4.66 -1.08
CA SER A 28 6.20 3.99 -0.91
C SER A 28 6.06 2.85 0.09
N TYR A 29 6.70 1.72 -0.19
CA TYR A 29 6.66 0.55 0.69
C TYR A 29 7.97 -0.24 0.66
N ASP A 30 8.24 -1.03 1.69
CA ASP A 30 9.38 -1.95 1.70
C ASP A 30 8.98 -3.23 2.43
N MET A 31 9.09 -4.38 1.75
CA MET A 31 8.74 -5.68 2.32
C MET A 31 9.99 -6.42 2.81
N SER A 32 9.93 -6.96 4.02
CA SER A 32 10.97 -7.83 4.57
C SER A 32 11.05 -9.12 3.77
N THR A 33 12.24 -9.38 3.19
CA THR A 33 12.54 -10.62 2.48
C THR A 33 12.37 -11.84 3.37
N ARG A 34 12.98 -11.84 4.55
CA ARG A 34 12.86 -12.93 5.53
C ARG A 34 11.41 -13.22 5.88
N LYS A 35 10.64 -12.21 6.26
CA LYS A 35 9.22 -12.42 6.60
C LYS A 35 8.40 -12.92 5.41
N THR A 36 8.80 -12.64 4.18
CA THR A 36 8.09 -13.10 2.98
C THR A 36 8.46 -14.54 2.62
N GLU A 37 9.75 -14.87 2.64
CA GLU A 37 10.31 -16.10 2.07
C GLU A 37 10.59 -17.20 3.11
N ASP A 38 10.83 -16.86 4.37
CA ASP A 38 11.07 -17.85 5.43
C ASP A 38 9.84 -18.75 5.63
N ASN A 39 10.07 -19.98 6.11
CA ASN A 39 9.00 -20.91 6.43
C ASN A 39 8.14 -20.40 7.61
N PRO A 40 6.84 -20.75 7.66
CA PRO A 40 6.04 -20.61 8.86
C PRO A 40 6.73 -21.24 10.10
N PRO A 41 6.58 -20.66 11.30
CA PRO A 41 5.75 -19.51 11.63
C PRO A 41 6.44 -18.15 11.42
N ARG A 42 7.70 -18.12 10.96
CA ARG A 42 8.51 -16.89 10.89
C ARG A 42 8.32 -16.10 9.60
N GLY A 43 7.80 -16.75 8.55
CA GLY A 43 7.45 -16.12 7.29
C GLY A 43 6.32 -16.84 6.56
N TRP A 44 6.13 -16.49 5.30
CA TRP A 44 5.01 -16.94 4.47
C TRP A 44 5.35 -18.08 3.50
N HIS A 45 6.61 -18.54 3.46
CA HIS A 45 7.11 -19.47 2.44
C HIS A 45 6.74 -19.01 1.01
N ALA A 46 6.73 -17.69 0.78
CA ALA A 46 6.25 -17.09 -0.46
C ALA A 46 7.42 -16.42 -1.19
N ARG A 47 7.48 -16.57 -2.52
CA ARG A 47 8.44 -15.83 -3.34
C ARG A 47 8.08 -14.35 -3.36
N ARG A 48 9.07 -13.45 -3.28
CA ARG A 48 8.84 -11.99 -3.36
C ARG A 48 8.31 -11.53 -4.71
N ALA A 49 8.81 -12.07 -5.81
CA ALA A 49 8.47 -11.58 -7.16
C ALA A 49 6.94 -11.60 -7.44
N PRO A 50 6.19 -12.68 -7.16
CA PRO A 50 4.73 -12.67 -7.27
C PRO A 50 4.03 -11.63 -6.40
N ALA A 51 4.57 -11.30 -5.22
CA ALA A 51 3.99 -10.27 -4.35
C ALA A 51 4.18 -8.87 -4.96
N TYR A 52 5.38 -8.56 -5.45
CA TYR A 52 5.64 -7.29 -6.13
C TYR A 52 4.84 -7.14 -7.43
N ILE A 53 4.66 -8.22 -8.21
CA ILE A 53 3.82 -8.17 -9.41
C ILE A 53 2.38 -7.78 -9.07
N GLN A 54 1.81 -8.33 -7.99
CA GLN A 54 0.46 -7.96 -7.55
C GLN A 54 0.39 -6.48 -7.12
N LEU A 55 1.38 -6.00 -6.35
CA LEU A 55 1.45 -4.61 -5.90
C LEU A 55 1.61 -3.64 -7.07
N THR A 56 2.49 -3.94 -8.02
CA THR A 56 2.71 -3.17 -9.24
C THR A 56 1.43 -3.05 -10.06
N LYS A 57 0.78 -4.18 -10.35
CA LYS A 57 -0.48 -4.19 -11.12
C LYS A 57 -1.56 -3.36 -10.41
N HIS A 58 -1.67 -3.51 -9.09
CA HIS A 58 -2.64 -2.76 -8.31
C HIS A 58 -2.43 -1.24 -8.42
N LEU A 59 -1.18 -0.78 -8.27
CA LEU A 59 -0.85 0.64 -8.33
C LEU A 59 -0.99 1.22 -9.74
N GLN A 60 -0.56 0.48 -10.76
CA GLN A 60 -0.77 0.86 -12.16
C GLN A 60 -2.26 0.99 -12.51
N ASN A 61 -3.10 0.08 -12.02
CA ASN A 61 -4.55 0.15 -12.21
C ASN A 61 -5.20 1.36 -11.51
N HIS A 62 -4.53 1.98 -10.54
CA HIS A 62 -4.95 3.21 -9.88
C HIS A 62 -4.25 4.46 -10.44
N GLY A 63 -3.57 4.35 -11.59
CA GLY A 63 -2.92 5.48 -12.27
C GLY A 63 -1.58 5.90 -11.66
N PHE A 64 -1.00 5.11 -10.76
CA PHE A 64 0.33 5.38 -10.22
C PHE A 64 1.41 4.93 -11.21
N GLN A 65 2.38 5.81 -11.40
CA GLN A 65 3.60 5.54 -12.15
C GLN A 65 4.76 5.24 -11.20
N GLN A 66 5.55 4.22 -11.53
CA GLN A 66 6.73 3.87 -10.76
C GLN A 66 7.81 4.94 -11.00
N ARG A 67 8.30 5.58 -9.95
CA ARG A 67 9.44 6.51 -10.03
C ARG A 67 10.77 5.79 -9.81
N GLN A 68 10.89 5.08 -8.69
CA GLN A 68 12.08 4.29 -8.35
C GLN A 68 11.68 3.08 -7.53
N TYR A 69 11.90 1.88 -8.07
CA TYR A 69 11.68 0.56 -7.45
C TYR A 69 10.40 0.38 -6.60
N LEU A 70 10.31 1.00 -5.42
CA LEU A 70 9.16 0.89 -4.50
C LEU A 70 8.41 2.21 -4.28
N ASP A 71 8.82 3.28 -4.96
CA ASP A 71 8.21 4.60 -4.92
C ASP A 71 7.32 4.82 -6.14
N TRP A 72 6.09 5.22 -5.87
CA TRP A 72 5.02 5.37 -6.84
C TRP A 72 4.43 6.77 -6.72
N LEU A 73 4.11 7.40 -7.85
CA LEU A 73 3.51 8.74 -7.90
C LEU A 73 2.29 8.72 -8.81
N CYS A 74 1.22 9.36 -8.38
CA CYS A 74 0.09 9.71 -9.23
C CYS A 74 -0.10 11.23 -9.21
N GLN A 75 -0.12 11.83 -10.40
CA GLN A 75 -0.44 13.25 -10.57
C GLN A 75 -1.96 13.41 -10.65
N ASP A 76 -2.46 14.57 -10.23
CA ASP A 76 -3.86 14.95 -10.34
C ASP A 76 -4.84 13.94 -9.70
N ILE A 77 -4.48 13.42 -8.52
CA ILE A 77 -5.32 12.51 -7.74
C ILE A 77 -5.80 13.17 -6.45
N GLU A 78 -7.01 12.83 -6.01
CA GLU A 78 -7.50 13.22 -4.69
C GLU A 78 -6.77 12.43 -3.61
N ALA A 79 -6.42 13.08 -2.50
CA ALA A 79 -5.69 12.42 -1.41
C ALA A 79 -6.45 11.18 -0.88
N ILE A 80 -7.78 11.24 -0.81
CA ILE A 80 -8.61 10.09 -0.39
C ILE A 80 -8.51 8.92 -1.37
N LYS A 81 -8.43 9.16 -2.68
CA LYS A 81 -8.26 8.10 -3.70
C LYS A 81 -6.87 7.48 -3.60
N ALA A 82 -5.83 8.29 -3.40
CA ALA A 82 -4.48 7.79 -3.13
C ALA A 82 -4.42 6.93 -1.86
N TYR A 83 -5.13 7.37 -0.81
CA TYR A 83 -5.26 6.62 0.43
C TYR A 83 -5.96 5.27 0.25
N TRP A 84 -7.09 5.23 -0.48
CA TRP A 84 -7.76 3.97 -0.79
C TRP A 84 -6.88 3.02 -1.62
N ALA A 85 -6.12 3.55 -2.58
CA ALA A 85 -5.16 2.74 -3.35
C ALA A 85 -4.12 2.09 -2.45
N MET A 86 -3.58 2.84 -1.48
CA MET A 86 -2.65 2.34 -0.47
C MET A 86 -3.28 1.29 0.45
N ILE A 87 -4.49 1.54 0.96
CA ILE A 87 -5.20 0.61 1.83
C ILE A 87 -5.49 -0.71 1.10
N HIS A 88 -5.81 -0.67 -0.19
CA HIS A 88 -6.03 -1.87 -0.98
C HIS A 88 -4.77 -2.72 -1.21
N LEU A 89 -3.55 -2.20 -0.98
CA LEU A 89 -2.33 -3.05 -1.00
C LEU A 89 -2.40 -4.17 0.04
N LYS A 90 -3.15 -3.99 1.12
CA LYS A 90 -3.39 -5.02 2.15
C LYS A 90 -4.13 -6.25 1.61
N ARG A 91 -4.78 -6.13 0.45
CA ARG A 91 -5.60 -7.18 -0.16
C ARG A 91 -4.82 -8.08 -1.13
N ILE A 92 -3.52 -7.87 -1.32
CA ILE A 92 -2.71 -8.82 -2.09
C ILE A 92 -2.74 -10.21 -1.42
N LEU A 93 -2.58 -11.25 -2.24
CA LEU A 93 -2.63 -12.61 -1.77
C LEU A 93 -1.24 -13.15 -1.38
N PRO A 94 -1.15 -13.98 -0.33
CA PRO A 94 -2.22 -14.28 0.65
C PRO A 94 -2.54 -13.07 1.55
N LEU A 95 -3.80 -12.98 2.00
CA LEU A 95 -4.28 -11.91 2.89
C LEU A 95 -3.45 -11.82 4.16
N GLY A 96 -3.18 -10.61 4.64
CA GLY A 96 -2.32 -10.36 5.81
C GLY A 96 -0.81 -10.47 5.53
N LYS A 97 -0.39 -10.98 4.37
CA LYS A 97 1.04 -11.00 3.99
C LYS A 97 1.62 -9.60 3.92
N PHE A 98 0.96 -8.69 3.21
CA PHE A 98 1.48 -7.33 3.05
C PHE A 98 1.70 -6.65 4.41
N GLU A 99 0.70 -6.70 5.28
CA GLU A 99 0.74 -6.04 6.59
C GLU A 99 1.79 -6.63 7.53
N SER A 100 1.97 -7.96 7.50
CA SER A 100 2.96 -8.64 8.36
C SER A 100 4.40 -8.52 7.84
N THR A 101 4.57 -8.33 6.52
CA THR A 101 5.89 -8.28 5.86
C THR A 101 6.40 -6.86 5.63
N VAL A 102 5.53 -5.87 5.52
CA VAL A 102 5.94 -4.47 5.34
C VAL A 102 6.78 -4.03 6.54
N LYS A 103 7.93 -3.41 6.26
CA LYS A 103 8.82 -2.87 7.28
C LYS A 103 8.18 -1.59 7.81
N LYS A 104 7.95 -1.54 9.12
CA LYS A 104 7.72 -0.27 9.82
C LYS A 104 9.04 0.50 9.80
N ARG A 105 9.21 1.45 8.88
CA ARG A 105 10.32 2.42 9.02
C ARG A 105 9.83 3.55 9.93
N GLN A 106 10.73 4.07 10.77
CA GLN A 106 10.48 5.29 11.56
C GLN A 106 10.20 6.52 10.66
N ASP A 107 10.62 6.48 9.39
CA ASP A 107 10.44 7.58 8.42
C ASP A 107 9.59 7.22 7.18
N ALA A 108 9.09 5.98 7.07
CA ALA A 108 8.12 5.61 6.02
C ALA A 108 6.75 5.37 6.67
N SER A 109 6.27 6.41 7.33
CA SER A 109 4.84 6.67 7.36
C SER A 109 4.37 6.69 5.91
N HIS A 110 3.35 5.89 5.59
CA HIS A 110 2.47 6.07 4.44
C HIS A 110 2.42 7.54 4.00
N TYR A 111 3.24 7.92 3.01
CA TYR A 111 3.44 9.32 2.70
C TYR A 111 2.52 9.70 1.56
N ILE A 112 1.27 10.03 1.90
CA ILE A 112 0.44 10.88 1.03
C ILE A 112 0.96 12.29 1.22
N GLY A 113 2.10 12.56 0.59
CA GLY A 113 2.68 13.89 0.51
C GLY A 113 2.38 14.49 -0.83
N ARG A 114 1.97 15.77 -0.84
CA ARG A 114 2.03 16.59 -2.04
C ARG A 114 3.50 16.73 -2.42
N ILE A 115 3.90 16.20 -3.58
CA ILE A 115 5.23 16.44 -4.16
C ILE A 115 5.19 17.74 -4.97
#